data_AF-A0A7D4ARM4-F1
#
_entry.id   AF-A0A7D4ARM4-F1
#
_cell.length_a   1.000
_cell.length_b   1.000
_cell.length_c   1.000
_cell.angle_alpha   90.00
_cell.angle_beta   90.00
_cell.angle_gamma   90.00
#
_symmetry.space_group_name_H-M   'P 1'
#
loop_
_entity.id
_entity.type
_entity.pdbx_description
1 polymer ?
#
loop_
_entity_poly.entity_id
_entity_poly.type
_entity_poly.pdbx_seq_one_letter_code
_entity_poly.pdbx_strand_id
1 'polypeptide(L)'
;MTDYVLAVRVTGSPSAPEGVKSVDVTPPAGIDDVAAAAVEGLRSAGLTPADLRSRVIFLAPDDPGCLVSYAALCGFAGRRVDAYADGAVLEFSRLDLDGSAFVDAGRPDGHLVWAQAGGPGIPDAPGMPTVRLASNTPGLAAPEAVTVIRYAARLRMAAPASVRDALTMLLLIAAIRRRGDDRFPYLSTGTEPAPTTKDDPTQGIDLEKIRRAAADHRQQLRAARRGAEIVPPVPVPAHDQRVADANKTPITTVLTRLGAKADATGRWNCPRPDRHSNRDENPSMKVLADNRTRCQRCDAEKIGPVRLVIDVLGLTPDEAATFILDSKQTLDTRGD
;
A
#
# COMPACT_ATOMS: atom_id res chain seq x y z
N MET A 1 -29.47 -0.08 -14.58
CA MET A 1 -28.38 0.94 -14.63
C MET A 1 -28.60 2.12 -13.68
N THR A 2 -29.74 2.22 -12.98
CA THR A 2 -30.12 3.34 -12.10
C THR A 2 -29.32 3.47 -10.80
N ASP A 3 -28.48 2.50 -10.45
CA ASP A 3 -27.67 2.51 -9.22
C ASP A 3 -26.27 3.14 -9.41
N TYR A 4 -25.88 3.46 -10.64
CA TYR A 4 -24.56 4.02 -10.94
C TYR A 4 -24.59 5.54 -10.87
N VAL A 5 -23.66 6.12 -10.10
CA VAL A 5 -23.57 7.59 -9.91
C VAL A 5 -22.62 8.21 -10.92
N LEU A 6 -21.69 7.42 -11.46
CA LEU A 6 -20.68 7.86 -12.43
C LEU A 6 -20.48 6.81 -13.52
N ALA A 7 -20.51 7.27 -14.77
CA ALA A 7 -20.10 6.53 -15.96
C ALA A 7 -18.73 7.02 -16.44
N VAL A 8 -17.75 6.13 -16.50
CA VAL A 8 -16.43 6.40 -17.09
C VAL A 8 -16.42 5.89 -18.52
N ARG A 9 -16.01 6.73 -19.46
CA ARG A 9 -16.08 6.49 -20.91
C ARG A 9 -14.73 6.74 -21.56
N VAL A 10 -14.54 6.17 -22.73
CA VAL A 10 -13.44 6.48 -23.66
C VAL A 10 -14.02 6.70 -25.06
N THR A 11 -13.18 7.17 -25.99
CA THR A 11 -13.56 7.29 -27.41
C THR A 11 -14.20 6.01 -27.93
N GLY A 12 -15.35 6.15 -28.61
CA GLY A 12 -16.12 5.02 -29.13
C GLY A 12 -17.08 4.37 -28.12
N SER A 13 -17.11 4.81 -26.86
CA SER A 13 -18.01 4.23 -25.85
C SER A 13 -19.46 4.64 -26.11
N PRO A 14 -20.45 3.78 -25.78
CA PRO A 14 -21.86 4.14 -25.87
C PRO A 14 -22.18 5.35 -24.98
N SER A 15 -23.27 6.03 -25.31
CA SER A 15 -23.78 7.16 -24.52
C SER A 15 -24.08 6.74 -23.08
N ALA A 16 -23.80 7.64 -22.13
CA ALA A 16 -24.18 7.38 -20.75
C ALA A 16 -25.71 7.33 -20.60
N PRO A 17 -26.23 6.49 -19.69
CA PRO A 17 -27.64 6.50 -19.36
C PRO A 17 -28.08 7.88 -18.87
N GLU A 18 -29.33 8.24 -19.16
CA GLU A 18 -29.90 9.52 -18.72
C GLU A 18 -29.80 9.67 -17.20
N GLY A 19 -29.39 10.87 -16.74
CA GLY A 19 -29.23 11.17 -15.32
C GLY A 19 -27.93 10.66 -14.67
N VAL A 20 -27.10 9.89 -15.37
CA VAL A 20 -25.79 9.45 -14.85
C VAL A 20 -24.70 10.43 -15.25
N LYS A 21 -23.95 10.97 -14.28
CA LYS A 21 -22.78 11.81 -14.57
C LYS A 21 -21.77 11.01 -15.37
N SER A 22 -21.28 11.54 -16.48
CA SER A 22 -20.26 10.89 -17.30
C SER A 22 -18.94 11.65 -17.30
N VAL A 23 -17.84 10.92 -17.39
CA VAL A 23 -16.50 11.47 -17.58
C VAL A 23 -15.77 10.70 -18.68
N ASP A 24 -15.03 11.43 -19.52
CA ASP A 24 -14.19 10.85 -20.56
C ASP A 24 -12.75 10.76 -20.05
N VAL A 25 -12.17 9.57 -20.12
CA VAL A 25 -10.78 9.27 -19.70
C VAL A 25 -9.92 8.83 -20.88
N THR A 26 -10.32 9.20 -22.11
CA THR A 26 -9.54 8.91 -23.33
C THR A 26 -8.11 9.44 -23.17
N PRO A 27 -7.08 8.57 -23.37
CA PRO A 27 -5.69 9.01 -23.41
C PRO A 27 -5.49 10.07 -24.51
N PRO A 28 -4.82 11.19 -24.23
CA PRO A 28 -4.55 12.19 -25.27
C PRO A 28 -3.56 11.64 -26.30
N ALA A 29 -3.67 12.15 -27.53
CA ALA A 29 -2.74 11.83 -28.60
C ALA A 29 -1.33 12.42 -28.33
N GLY A 30 -0.30 11.80 -28.92
CA GLY A 30 1.07 12.31 -28.88
C GLY A 30 1.91 11.88 -27.66
N ILE A 31 1.43 10.92 -26.87
CA ILE A 31 2.21 10.28 -25.79
C ILE A 31 2.52 8.84 -26.21
N ASP A 32 3.79 8.56 -26.45
CA ASP A 32 4.24 7.24 -26.95
C ASP A 32 4.20 6.14 -25.86
N ASP A 33 4.45 6.49 -24.59
CA ASP A 33 4.33 5.52 -23.49
C ASP A 33 2.85 5.34 -23.12
N VAL A 34 2.32 4.16 -23.43
CA VAL A 34 0.91 3.79 -23.20
C VAL A 34 0.47 3.96 -21.74
N ALA A 35 1.35 3.69 -20.77
CA ALA A 35 1.02 3.85 -19.36
C ALA A 35 0.94 5.32 -18.96
N ALA A 36 1.86 6.16 -19.43
CA ALA A 36 1.81 7.59 -19.26
C ALA A 36 0.56 8.20 -19.91
N ALA A 37 0.22 7.76 -21.13
CA ALA A 37 -0.97 8.20 -21.85
C ALA A 37 -2.26 7.86 -21.08
N ALA A 38 -2.37 6.62 -20.57
CA ALA A 38 -3.53 6.20 -19.79
C ALA A 38 -3.68 6.99 -18.48
N VAL A 39 -2.58 7.29 -17.79
CA VAL A 39 -2.60 8.14 -16.58
C VAL A 39 -2.96 9.59 -16.94
N GLU A 40 -2.51 10.11 -18.08
CA GLU A 40 -2.90 11.44 -18.56
C GLU A 40 -4.38 11.54 -18.89
N GLY A 41 -4.98 10.50 -19.48
CA GLY A 41 -6.43 10.42 -19.68
C GLY A 41 -7.19 10.57 -18.35
N LEU A 42 -6.77 9.85 -17.30
CA LEU A 42 -7.36 9.97 -15.96
C LEU A 42 -7.16 11.35 -15.33
N ARG A 43 -5.99 11.97 -15.54
CA ARG A 43 -5.67 13.29 -14.98
C ARG A 43 -6.48 14.39 -15.66
N SER A 44 -6.52 14.38 -16.99
CA SER A 44 -7.26 15.34 -17.82
C SER A 44 -8.76 15.26 -17.58
N ALA A 45 -9.27 14.07 -17.25
CA ALA A 45 -10.65 13.85 -16.82
C ALA A 45 -11.03 14.55 -15.51
N GLY A 46 -10.05 15.04 -14.73
CA GLY A 46 -10.30 15.66 -13.43
C GLY A 46 -10.83 14.70 -12.37
N LEU A 47 -10.67 13.39 -12.58
CA LEU A 47 -11.11 12.37 -11.63
C LEU A 47 -10.32 12.44 -10.33
N THR A 48 -11.02 12.36 -9.20
CA THR A 48 -10.40 12.27 -7.88
C THR A 48 -10.71 10.92 -7.24
N PRO A 49 -9.89 10.48 -6.26
CA PRO A 49 -10.18 9.26 -5.51
C PRO A 49 -11.53 9.29 -4.76
N ALA A 50 -12.13 10.47 -4.56
CA ALA A 50 -13.43 10.60 -3.90
C ALA A 50 -14.59 10.23 -4.85
N ASP A 51 -14.47 10.54 -6.14
CA ASP A 51 -15.50 10.24 -7.15
C ASP A 51 -15.76 8.73 -7.25
N LEU A 52 -14.70 7.93 -7.07
CA LEU A 52 -14.74 6.47 -7.21
C LEU A 52 -15.17 5.72 -5.93
N ARG A 53 -15.55 6.44 -4.87
CA ARG A 53 -16.18 5.84 -3.66
C ARG A 53 -17.59 5.34 -3.93
N SER A 54 -18.28 5.97 -4.88
CA SER A 54 -19.63 5.60 -5.31
C SER A 54 -19.61 4.40 -6.27
N ARG A 55 -20.78 3.88 -6.64
CA ARG A 55 -20.89 2.83 -7.65
C ARG A 55 -20.62 3.44 -9.04
N VAL A 56 -19.56 2.97 -9.69
CA VAL A 56 -19.06 3.47 -10.97
C VAL A 56 -19.18 2.37 -12.01
N ILE A 57 -19.54 2.74 -13.23
CA ILE A 57 -19.57 1.85 -14.39
C ILE A 57 -18.60 2.35 -15.46
N PHE A 58 -17.80 1.46 -16.02
CA PHE A 58 -17.02 1.70 -17.23
C PHE A 58 -17.88 1.35 -18.45
N LEU A 59 -18.14 2.31 -19.32
CA LEU A 59 -18.83 2.03 -20.59
C LEU A 59 -17.76 1.68 -21.61
N ALA A 60 -17.68 0.41 -22.00
CA ALA A 60 -16.66 -0.05 -22.94
C ALA A 60 -17.08 0.26 -24.39
N PRO A 61 -16.14 0.71 -25.25
CA PRO A 61 -16.34 0.75 -26.70
C PRO A 61 -16.29 -0.66 -27.28
N ASP A 62 -16.62 -0.82 -28.56
CA ASP A 62 -16.58 -2.08 -29.30
C ASP A 62 -15.15 -2.47 -29.76
N ASP A 63 -14.14 -2.20 -28.92
CA ASP A 63 -12.74 -2.52 -29.18
C ASP A 63 -12.05 -3.06 -27.90
N PRO A 64 -11.48 -4.29 -27.92
CA PRO A 64 -10.70 -4.83 -26.82
C PRO A 64 -9.49 -3.98 -26.40
N GLY A 65 -9.04 -3.03 -27.24
CA GLY A 65 -8.08 -2.00 -26.84
C GLY A 65 -8.51 -1.21 -25.59
N CYS A 66 -9.80 -1.16 -25.27
CA CYS A 66 -10.33 -0.50 -24.08
C CYS A 66 -9.82 -1.08 -22.75
N LEU A 67 -9.28 -2.31 -22.76
CA LEU A 67 -8.69 -2.95 -21.58
C LEU A 67 -7.54 -2.13 -20.98
N VAL A 68 -6.85 -1.32 -21.79
CA VAL A 68 -5.83 -0.36 -21.34
C VAL A 68 -6.42 0.65 -20.36
N SER A 69 -7.48 1.35 -20.78
CA SER A 69 -8.17 2.34 -19.94
C SER A 69 -8.88 1.70 -18.75
N TYR A 70 -9.45 0.50 -18.94
CA TYR A 70 -10.05 -0.25 -17.84
C TYR A 70 -9.03 -0.66 -16.78
N ALA A 71 -7.82 -1.09 -17.17
CA ALA A 71 -6.73 -1.40 -16.25
C ALA A 71 -6.27 -0.18 -15.46
N ALA A 72 -6.12 0.97 -16.14
CA ALA A 72 -5.81 2.24 -15.48
C ALA A 72 -6.90 2.62 -14.47
N LEU A 73 -8.18 2.50 -14.85
CA LEU A 73 -9.32 2.79 -13.98
C LEU A 73 -9.34 1.88 -12.75
N CYS A 74 -9.08 0.59 -12.89
CA CYS A 74 -9.00 -0.35 -11.75
C CYS A 74 -7.88 0.04 -10.78
N GLY A 75 -6.71 0.42 -11.30
CA GLY A 75 -5.58 0.92 -10.50
C GLY A 75 -5.92 2.20 -9.75
N PHE A 76 -6.52 3.17 -10.44
CA PHE A 76 -6.92 4.45 -9.87
C PHE A 76 -8.07 4.32 -8.85
N ALA A 77 -9.04 3.45 -9.10
CA ALA A 77 -10.08 3.09 -8.13
C ALA A 77 -9.51 2.36 -6.91
N GLY A 78 -8.50 1.51 -7.14
CA GLY A 78 -7.96 0.56 -6.17
C GLY A 78 -8.90 -0.62 -5.93
N ARG A 79 -9.75 -0.95 -6.91
CA ARG A 79 -10.71 -2.07 -6.91
C ARG A 79 -11.17 -2.34 -8.35
N ARG A 80 -11.78 -3.50 -8.59
CA ARG A 80 -12.53 -3.78 -9.83
C ARG A 80 -13.71 -2.82 -9.96
N VAL A 81 -13.95 -2.36 -11.17
CA VAL A 81 -15.07 -1.46 -11.52
C VAL A 81 -16.03 -2.24 -12.40
N ASP A 82 -17.34 -2.04 -12.22
CA ASP A 82 -18.33 -2.69 -13.09
C ASP A 82 -18.17 -2.17 -14.52
N ALA A 83 -18.52 -2.97 -15.52
CA ALA A 83 -18.44 -2.57 -16.92
C ALA A 83 -19.77 -2.77 -17.64
N TYR A 84 -20.05 -1.95 -18.65
CA TYR A 84 -21.07 -2.20 -19.65
C TYR A 84 -20.37 -2.53 -20.96
N ALA A 85 -20.60 -3.72 -21.50
CA ALA A 85 -20.02 -4.19 -22.75
C ALA A 85 -21.00 -5.12 -23.46
N ASP A 86 -21.05 -5.06 -24.79
CA ASP A 86 -21.89 -5.93 -25.63
C ASP A 86 -23.36 -6.00 -25.17
N GLY A 87 -23.93 -4.85 -24.76
CA GLY A 87 -25.33 -4.76 -24.34
C GLY A 87 -25.62 -5.22 -22.89
N ALA A 88 -24.61 -5.64 -22.13
CA ALA A 88 -24.78 -6.21 -20.79
C ALA A 88 -23.94 -5.49 -19.73
N VAL A 89 -24.48 -5.43 -18.51
CA VAL A 89 -23.73 -4.98 -17.33
C VAL A 89 -22.99 -6.17 -16.70
N LEU A 90 -21.71 -5.97 -16.42
CA LEU A 90 -20.80 -6.90 -15.78
C LEU A 90 -20.48 -6.38 -14.36
N GLU A 91 -21.09 -6.99 -13.34
CA GLU A 91 -20.98 -6.57 -11.94
C GLU A 91 -19.71 -7.08 -11.25
N PHE A 92 -18.55 -6.70 -11.77
CA PHE A 92 -17.24 -7.14 -11.30
C PHE A 92 -16.89 -6.70 -9.88
N SER A 93 -17.45 -5.59 -9.41
CA SER A 93 -17.19 -5.08 -8.06
C SER A 93 -17.78 -5.97 -6.96
N ARG A 94 -18.74 -6.83 -7.31
CA ARG A 94 -19.38 -7.81 -6.40
C ARG A 94 -18.86 -9.23 -6.58
N LEU A 95 -18.08 -9.47 -7.62
CA LEU A 95 -17.49 -10.77 -7.90
C LEU A 95 -16.27 -10.99 -7.00
N ASP A 96 -16.47 -11.73 -5.92
CA ASP A 96 -15.37 -12.26 -5.12
C ASP A 96 -14.81 -13.52 -5.80
N LEU A 97 -13.86 -13.30 -6.72
CA LEU A 97 -13.06 -14.38 -7.26
C LEU A 97 -11.85 -14.56 -6.35
N ASP A 98 -11.99 -15.44 -5.36
CA ASP A 98 -10.84 -15.87 -4.57
C ASP A 98 -9.91 -16.69 -5.49
N GLY A 99 -8.73 -16.13 -5.77
CA GLY A 99 -7.72 -16.78 -6.59
C GLY A 99 -7.30 -18.15 -6.05
N SER A 100 -7.44 -18.39 -4.74
CA SER A 100 -7.14 -19.67 -4.10
C SER A 100 -8.19 -20.74 -4.36
N ALA A 101 -9.43 -20.35 -4.70
CA ALA A 101 -10.53 -21.26 -4.96
C ALA A 101 -10.38 -22.02 -6.30
N PHE A 102 -9.53 -21.55 -7.20
CA PHE A 102 -9.23 -22.25 -8.45
C PHE A 102 -8.29 -23.44 -8.17
N VAL A 103 -8.79 -24.65 -8.42
CA VAL A 103 -7.99 -25.88 -8.33
C VAL A 103 -6.95 -25.85 -9.45
N ASP A 104 -5.68 -26.09 -9.10
CA ASP A 104 -4.59 -26.26 -10.06
C ASP A 104 -4.12 -27.73 -10.09
N ALA A 105 -3.42 -28.12 -11.15
CA ALA A 105 -2.85 -29.46 -11.32
C ALA A 105 -1.51 -29.63 -10.59
N GLY A 106 -1.16 -28.71 -9.67
CA GLY A 106 0.13 -28.65 -9.02
C GLY A 106 1.13 -27.71 -9.69
N ARG A 107 2.24 -27.47 -9.00
CA ARG A 107 3.32 -26.60 -9.45
C ARG A 107 4.20 -27.33 -10.49
N PRO A 108 4.46 -26.74 -11.67
CA PRO A 108 5.34 -27.35 -12.66
C PRO A 108 6.79 -27.43 -12.17
N ASP A 109 7.49 -28.51 -12.55
CA ASP A 109 8.92 -28.71 -12.23
C ASP A 109 9.83 -27.68 -12.92
N GLY A 110 9.43 -27.22 -14.12
CA GLY A 110 10.15 -26.21 -14.89
C GLY A 110 9.67 -24.78 -14.61
N HIS A 111 10.60 -23.82 -14.65
CA HIS A 111 10.23 -22.40 -14.56
C HIS A 111 9.55 -21.92 -15.84
N LEU A 112 8.23 -21.70 -15.77
CA LEU A 112 7.45 -21.10 -16.85
C LEU A 112 7.69 -19.59 -16.90
N VAL A 113 8.57 -19.14 -17.80
CA VAL A 113 8.90 -17.71 -17.96
C VAL A 113 7.71 -16.94 -18.55
N TRP A 114 7.18 -17.46 -19.66
CA TRP A 114 6.03 -16.92 -20.37
C TRP A 114 4.98 -18.00 -20.63
N ALA A 115 3.73 -17.56 -20.72
CA ALA A 115 2.62 -18.33 -21.25
C ALA A 115 1.64 -17.37 -21.96
N GLN A 116 0.80 -17.93 -22.82
CA GLN A 116 -0.31 -17.23 -23.45
C GLN A 116 -1.63 -17.79 -22.93
N ALA A 117 -2.62 -16.93 -22.71
CA ALA A 117 -3.99 -17.30 -22.47
C ALA A 117 -4.92 -16.51 -23.39
N GLY A 118 -6.04 -17.09 -23.78
CA GLY A 118 -7.01 -16.43 -24.66
C GLY A 118 -8.22 -17.30 -24.95
N GLY A 119 -9.06 -16.87 -25.89
CA GLY A 119 -10.27 -17.60 -26.27
C GLY A 119 -9.98 -18.94 -26.98
N PRO A 120 -11.01 -19.74 -27.29
CA PRO A 120 -10.83 -21.07 -27.91
C PRO A 120 -10.11 -21.03 -29.26
N GLY A 121 -10.29 -19.94 -30.03
CA GLY A 121 -9.75 -19.77 -31.37
C GLY A 121 -8.36 -19.13 -31.46
N ILE A 122 -7.65 -18.91 -30.36
CA ILE A 122 -6.33 -18.29 -30.41
C ILE A 122 -5.29 -19.23 -31.05
N PRO A 123 -4.37 -18.70 -31.87
CA PRO A 123 -3.24 -19.47 -32.37
C PRO A 123 -2.27 -19.79 -31.23
N ASP A 124 -1.52 -20.89 -31.39
CA ASP A 124 -0.43 -21.19 -30.48
C ASP A 124 0.68 -20.14 -30.63
N ALA A 125 1.17 -19.67 -29.49
CA ALA A 125 2.29 -18.73 -29.45
C ALA A 125 3.63 -19.47 -29.52
N PRO A 126 4.49 -19.17 -30.51
CA PRO A 126 5.81 -19.77 -30.59
C PRO A 126 6.61 -19.56 -29.30
N GLY A 127 7.20 -20.65 -28.77
CA GLY A 127 8.09 -20.59 -27.62
C GLY A 127 7.40 -20.39 -26.26
N MET A 128 6.07 -20.47 -26.16
CA MET A 128 5.38 -20.45 -24.87
C MET A 128 4.13 -21.36 -24.83
N PRO A 129 3.81 -21.98 -23.68
CA PRO A 129 2.56 -22.71 -23.51
C PRO A 129 1.35 -21.82 -23.76
N THR A 130 0.37 -22.32 -24.50
CA THR A 130 -0.86 -21.59 -24.83
C THR A 130 -2.07 -22.26 -24.17
N VAL A 131 -2.82 -21.49 -23.40
CA VAL A 131 -4.01 -21.90 -22.66
C VAL A 131 -5.26 -21.32 -23.33
N ARG A 132 -6.23 -22.18 -23.59
CA ARG A 132 -7.52 -21.79 -24.16
C ARG A 132 -8.56 -21.76 -23.06
N LEU A 133 -9.19 -20.62 -22.88
CA LEU A 133 -10.24 -20.39 -21.91
C LEU A 133 -11.58 -20.33 -22.63
N ALA A 134 -12.59 -20.98 -22.08
CA ALA A 134 -13.96 -20.86 -22.58
C ALA A 134 -14.49 -19.44 -22.32
N SER A 135 -15.10 -18.83 -23.33
CA SER A 135 -15.49 -17.41 -23.31
C SER A 135 -16.59 -17.07 -22.28
N ASN A 136 -17.27 -18.07 -21.70
CA ASN A 136 -18.54 -17.89 -21.00
C ASN A 136 -18.57 -18.45 -19.56
N THR A 137 -17.49 -19.06 -19.05
CA THR A 137 -17.56 -19.70 -17.71
C THR A 137 -16.35 -19.37 -16.83
N PRO A 138 -16.39 -18.26 -16.07
CA PRO A 138 -15.30 -17.84 -15.19
C PRO A 138 -14.99 -18.80 -14.02
N GLY A 139 -15.69 -19.94 -13.89
CA GLY A 139 -15.49 -20.94 -12.83
C GLY A 139 -15.00 -22.32 -13.30
N LEU A 140 -14.75 -22.53 -14.60
CA LEU A 140 -14.44 -23.85 -15.16
C LEU A 140 -13.10 -23.91 -15.90
N ALA A 141 -12.12 -23.09 -15.51
CA ALA A 141 -10.77 -23.27 -16.04
C ALA A 141 -10.25 -24.65 -15.58
N ALA A 142 -9.83 -25.47 -16.54
CA ALA A 142 -9.25 -26.79 -16.23
C ALA A 142 -8.02 -26.64 -15.31
N PRO A 143 -7.76 -27.58 -14.37
CA PRO A 143 -6.64 -27.46 -13.44
C PRO A 143 -5.28 -27.21 -14.11
N GLU A 144 -5.05 -27.76 -15.30
CA GLU A 144 -3.83 -27.56 -16.09
C GLU A 144 -3.73 -26.12 -16.61
N ALA A 145 -4.85 -25.54 -17.06
CA ALA A 145 -4.94 -24.14 -17.47
C ALA A 145 -4.66 -23.20 -16.28
N VAL A 146 -5.24 -23.50 -15.12
CA VAL A 146 -5.01 -22.75 -13.87
C VAL A 146 -3.53 -22.81 -13.49
N THR A 147 -2.91 -24.00 -13.54
CA THR A 147 -1.47 -24.19 -13.28
C THR A 147 -0.61 -23.27 -14.17
N VAL A 148 -0.83 -23.28 -15.49
CA VAL A 148 -0.04 -22.45 -16.40
C VAL A 148 -0.24 -20.96 -16.11
N ILE A 149 -1.48 -20.51 -15.96
CA ILE A 149 -1.81 -19.09 -15.69
C ILE A 149 -1.19 -18.63 -14.36
N ARG A 150 -1.32 -19.44 -13.30
CA ARG A 150 -0.87 -19.14 -11.94
C ARG A 150 0.66 -19.10 -11.81
N TYR A 151 1.34 -20.08 -12.41
CA TYR A 151 2.78 -20.27 -12.21
C TYR A 151 3.65 -19.58 -13.25
N ALA A 152 3.11 -19.14 -14.39
CA ALA A 152 3.86 -18.37 -15.37
C ALA A 152 4.35 -17.03 -14.77
N ALA A 153 5.64 -16.73 -14.92
CA ALA A 153 6.24 -15.50 -14.42
C ALA A 153 5.63 -14.27 -15.12
N ARG A 154 5.33 -14.40 -16.42
CA ARG A 154 4.61 -13.44 -17.26
C ARG A 154 3.54 -14.18 -18.05
N LEU A 155 2.43 -13.48 -18.30
CA LEU A 155 1.31 -14.04 -19.05
C LEU A 155 0.89 -13.01 -20.08
N ARG A 156 0.77 -13.45 -21.33
CA ARG A 156 0.18 -12.69 -22.43
C ARG A 156 -1.27 -13.12 -22.62
N MET A 157 -2.17 -12.16 -22.74
CA MET A 157 -3.58 -12.36 -22.99
C MET A 157 -3.88 -11.98 -24.43
N ALA A 158 -4.28 -12.97 -25.23
CA ALA A 158 -4.88 -12.74 -26.54
C ALA A 158 -6.39 -12.51 -26.34
N ALA A 159 -6.80 -11.25 -26.37
CA ALA A 159 -8.18 -10.85 -26.09
C ALA A 159 -9.15 -11.43 -27.15
N PRO A 160 -10.29 -12.01 -26.73
CA PRO A 160 -11.41 -12.26 -27.62
C PRO A 160 -11.90 -10.99 -28.32
N ALA A 161 -12.54 -11.15 -29.48
CA ALA A 161 -13.14 -10.03 -30.20
C ALA A 161 -14.31 -9.38 -29.45
N SER A 162 -15.10 -10.18 -28.71
CA SER A 162 -16.12 -9.65 -27.80
C SER A 162 -15.45 -8.95 -26.62
N VAL A 163 -15.81 -7.69 -26.39
CA VAL A 163 -15.28 -6.88 -25.31
C VAL A 163 -15.77 -7.39 -23.96
N ARG A 164 -17.00 -7.89 -23.91
CA ARG A 164 -17.53 -8.59 -22.74
C ARG A 164 -16.64 -9.77 -22.35
N ASP A 165 -16.35 -10.65 -23.31
CA ASP A 165 -15.53 -11.84 -23.07
C ASP A 165 -14.09 -11.46 -22.71
N ALA A 166 -13.56 -10.42 -23.34
CA ALA A 166 -12.23 -9.89 -23.02
C ALA A 166 -12.14 -9.35 -21.59
N LEU A 167 -13.12 -8.57 -21.13
CA LEU A 167 -13.17 -8.08 -19.75
C LEU A 167 -13.31 -9.23 -18.74
N THR A 168 -14.19 -10.19 -19.01
CA THR A 168 -14.37 -11.38 -18.16
C THR A 168 -13.08 -12.20 -18.07
N MET A 169 -12.41 -12.41 -19.20
CA MET A 169 -11.15 -13.15 -19.26
C MET A 169 -10.01 -12.43 -18.53
N LEU A 170 -9.90 -11.11 -18.69
CA LEU A 170 -8.92 -10.30 -17.97
C LEU A 170 -9.05 -10.52 -16.45
N LEU A 171 -10.26 -10.46 -15.93
CA LEU A 171 -10.51 -10.60 -14.50
C LEU A 171 -10.35 -12.03 -13.99
N LEU A 172 -10.73 -13.03 -14.79
CA LEU A 172 -10.44 -14.44 -14.48
C LEU A 172 -8.93 -14.67 -14.35
N ILE A 173 -8.17 -14.21 -15.35
CA ILE A 173 -6.70 -14.29 -15.34
C ILE A 173 -6.12 -13.56 -14.13
N ALA A 174 -6.59 -12.34 -13.86
CA ALA A 174 -6.11 -11.53 -12.74
C ALA A 174 -6.38 -12.21 -11.39
N ALA A 175 -7.54 -12.83 -11.23
CA ALA A 175 -7.93 -13.58 -10.04
C ALA A 175 -7.06 -14.83 -9.84
N ILE A 176 -6.87 -15.65 -10.88
CA ILE A 176 -6.02 -16.86 -10.79
C ILE A 176 -4.58 -16.50 -10.41
N ARG A 177 -4.07 -15.35 -10.88
CA ARG A 177 -2.70 -14.87 -10.66
C ARG A 177 -2.51 -14.08 -9.37
N ARG A 178 -3.55 -13.93 -8.55
CA ARG A 178 -3.56 -13.11 -7.35
C ARG A 178 -2.46 -13.55 -6.37
N ARG A 179 -1.71 -12.57 -5.85
CA ARG A 179 -0.73 -12.74 -4.76
C ARG A 179 -0.94 -11.61 -3.74
N GLY A 180 -2.06 -11.68 -3.02
CA GLY A 180 -2.60 -10.58 -2.21
C GLY A 180 -3.60 -9.73 -3.00
N ASP A 181 -3.16 -9.15 -4.12
CA ASP A 181 -3.99 -8.36 -5.04
C ASP A 181 -3.99 -8.94 -6.46
N ASP A 182 -4.96 -8.53 -7.28
CA ASP A 182 -5.09 -8.88 -8.68
C ASP A 182 -3.80 -8.57 -9.46
N ARG A 183 -3.46 -9.46 -10.40
CA ARG A 183 -2.24 -9.30 -11.21
C ARG A 183 -2.54 -9.40 -12.69
N PHE A 184 -2.47 -8.26 -13.38
CA PHE A 184 -2.91 -8.17 -14.76
C PHE A 184 -1.88 -8.79 -15.73
N PRO A 185 -2.33 -9.35 -16.88
CA PRO A 185 -1.47 -9.86 -17.94
C PRO A 185 -0.95 -8.75 -18.87
N TYR A 186 -0.10 -9.13 -19.82
CA TYR A 186 0.18 -8.32 -21.00
C TYR A 186 -0.99 -8.49 -21.98
N LEU A 187 -1.47 -7.41 -22.58
CA LEU A 187 -2.45 -7.47 -23.66
C LEU A 187 -1.73 -7.67 -24.99
N SER A 188 -2.11 -8.70 -25.74
CA SER A 188 -1.50 -9.01 -27.02
C SER A 188 -1.98 -8.08 -28.14
N THR A 189 -1.07 -7.72 -29.05
CA THR A 189 -1.33 -7.04 -30.33
C THR A 189 -1.46 -8.02 -31.49
N GLY A 190 -1.15 -9.31 -31.29
CA GLY A 190 -1.26 -10.38 -32.28
C GLY A 190 -0.05 -10.52 -33.22
N THR A 191 1.01 -9.74 -33.01
CA THR A 191 2.18 -9.64 -33.90
C THR A 191 3.50 -9.88 -33.19
N GLU A 192 3.45 -10.29 -31.92
CA GLU A 192 4.62 -10.37 -31.07
C GLU A 192 5.50 -11.59 -31.38
N PRO A 193 6.83 -11.44 -31.35
CA PRO A 193 7.75 -12.55 -31.54
C PRO A 193 7.73 -13.51 -30.34
N ALA A 194 8.45 -14.63 -30.46
CA ALA A 194 8.76 -15.48 -29.33
C ALA A 194 9.54 -14.67 -28.27
N PRO A 195 9.17 -14.76 -26.98
CA PRO A 195 9.81 -13.98 -25.93
C PRO A 195 11.24 -14.45 -25.71
N THR A 196 12.15 -13.50 -25.62
CA THR A 196 13.58 -13.77 -25.39
C THR A 196 13.94 -13.78 -23.91
N THR A 197 13.25 -12.95 -23.11
CA THR A 197 13.48 -12.79 -21.68
C THR A 197 12.17 -12.58 -20.93
N LYS A 198 12.21 -12.66 -19.60
CA LYS A 198 11.07 -12.40 -18.73
C LYS A 198 10.53 -10.96 -18.83
N ASP A 199 11.36 -9.99 -19.18
CA ASP A 199 10.97 -8.58 -19.22
C ASP A 199 11.05 -8.02 -20.65
N ASP A 200 10.82 -8.88 -21.62
CA ASP A 200 10.83 -8.55 -23.05
C ASP A 200 9.72 -7.52 -23.37
N PRO A 201 10.08 -6.28 -23.77
CA PRO A 201 9.12 -5.21 -24.01
C PRO A 201 8.31 -5.40 -25.30
N THR A 202 8.69 -6.38 -26.15
CA THR A 202 8.00 -6.66 -27.42
C THR A 202 6.77 -7.54 -27.26
N GLN A 203 6.41 -7.92 -26.04
CA GLN A 203 5.38 -8.91 -25.72
C GLN A 203 3.98 -8.32 -25.52
N GLY A 204 3.73 -7.14 -26.09
CA GLY A 204 2.45 -6.44 -26.03
C GLY A 204 2.40 -5.39 -24.90
N ILE A 205 1.19 -5.01 -24.51
CA ILE A 205 0.96 -3.89 -23.57
C ILE A 205 0.87 -4.42 -22.14
N ASP A 206 1.78 -4.00 -21.25
CA ASP A 206 1.76 -4.40 -19.84
C ASP A 206 0.64 -3.69 -19.06
N LEU A 207 -0.51 -4.36 -18.91
CA LEU A 207 -1.66 -3.82 -18.18
C LEU A 207 -1.39 -3.69 -16.67
N GLU A 208 -0.48 -4.48 -16.11
CA GLU A 208 -0.09 -4.38 -14.70
C GLU A 208 0.78 -3.13 -14.47
N LYS A 209 1.68 -2.79 -15.40
CA LYS A 209 2.42 -1.51 -15.38
C LYS A 209 1.45 -0.33 -15.40
N ILE A 210 0.44 -0.36 -16.27
CA ILE A 210 -0.59 0.69 -16.37
C ILE A 210 -1.39 0.80 -15.06
N ARG A 211 -1.88 -0.33 -14.54
CA ARG A 211 -2.64 -0.38 -13.28
C ARG A 211 -1.84 0.21 -12.12
N ARG A 212 -0.55 -0.13 -12.01
CA ARG A 212 0.35 0.40 -10.97
C ARG A 212 0.59 1.89 -11.13
N ALA A 213 0.90 2.35 -12.35
CA ALA A 213 1.09 3.78 -12.61
C ALA A 213 -0.14 4.61 -12.22
N ALA A 214 -1.34 4.10 -12.51
CA ALA A 214 -2.59 4.75 -12.10
C ALA A 214 -2.83 4.71 -10.58
N ALA A 215 -2.47 3.60 -9.91
CA ALA A 215 -2.52 3.49 -8.45
C ALA A 215 -1.53 4.45 -7.76
N ASP A 216 -0.33 4.62 -8.32
CA ASP A 216 0.67 5.56 -7.84
C ASP A 216 0.19 7.01 -8.02
N HIS A 217 -0.41 7.33 -9.17
CA HIS A 217 -1.04 8.63 -9.39
C HIS A 217 -2.14 8.93 -8.35
N ARG A 218 -3.01 7.96 -8.05
CA ARG A 218 -4.01 8.06 -6.97
C ARG A 218 -3.37 8.30 -5.60
N GLN A 219 -2.25 7.65 -5.29
CA GLN A 219 -1.52 7.87 -4.04
C GLN A 219 -0.93 9.29 -3.98
N GLN A 220 -0.36 9.78 -5.08
CA GLN A 220 0.14 11.15 -5.20
C GLN A 220 -0.97 12.18 -4.96
N LEU A 221 -2.15 12.01 -5.56
CA LEU A 221 -3.30 12.90 -5.32
C LEU A 221 -3.75 12.90 -3.84
N ARG A 222 -3.68 11.75 -3.17
CA ARG A 222 -3.99 11.65 -1.73
C ARG A 222 -2.92 12.31 -0.88
N ALA A 223 -1.65 12.14 -1.22
CA ALA A 223 -0.54 12.77 -0.53
C ALA A 223 -0.58 14.30 -0.72
N ALA A 224 -0.83 14.77 -1.94
CA ALA A 224 -1.01 16.19 -2.25
C ALA A 224 -2.17 16.80 -1.48
N ARG A 225 -3.32 16.10 -1.35
CA ARG A 225 -4.42 16.55 -0.48
C ARG A 225 -4.07 16.57 1.00
N ARG A 226 -3.27 15.60 1.48
CA ARG A 226 -2.77 15.63 2.87
C ARG A 226 -1.72 16.72 3.09
N GLY A 227 -1.02 17.15 2.04
CA GLY A 227 -0.06 18.25 2.05
C GLY A 227 -0.65 19.64 1.81
N ALA A 228 -1.96 19.75 1.56
CA ALA A 228 -2.65 21.01 1.27
C ALA A 228 -3.44 21.59 2.46
N GLU A 229 -3.21 21.07 3.66
CA GLU A 229 -3.52 21.78 4.89
C GLU A 229 -2.22 21.88 5.67
N ILE A 230 -1.55 23.03 5.58
CA ILE A 230 -0.70 23.48 6.67
C ILE A 230 -1.67 23.70 7.82
N VAL A 231 -1.96 22.63 8.57
CA VAL A 231 -2.56 22.78 9.89
C VAL A 231 -1.56 23.69 10.62
N PRO A 232 -1.96 24.92 11.01
CA PRO A 232 -1.06 25.74 11.81
C PRO A 232 -0.60 24.85 12.96
N PRO A 233 0.70 24.77 13.25
CA PRO A 233 1.22 23.87 14.27
C PRO A 233 0.31 24.04 15.49
N VAL A 234 -0.40 22.98 15.87
CA VAL A 234 -1.22 23.00 17.07
C VAL A 234 -0.26 23.46 18.15
N PRO A 235 -0.49 24.63 18.78
CA PRO A 235 0.44 25.13 19.78
C PRO A 235 0.58 24.01 20.80
N VAL A 236 1.80 23.46 20.92
CA VAL A 236 2.07 22.45 21.94
C VAL A 236 1.63 23.08 23.25
N PRO A 237 0.67 22.48 23.98
CA PRO A 237 0.21 23.03 25.24
C PRO A 237 1.43 23.36 26.11
N ALA A 238 1.40 24.49 26.82
CA ALA A 238 2.57 24.96 27.57
C ALA A 238 3.11 23.90 28.55
N HIS A 239 2.26 23.01 29.05
CA HIS A 239 2.65 21.87 29.90
C HIS A 239 3.45 20.81 29.13
N ASP A 240 2.98 20.38 27.96
CA ASP A 240 3.68 19.40 27.11
C ASP A 240 5.04 19.91 26.63
N GLN A 241 5.11 21.20 26.29
CA GLN A 241 6.36 21.85 25.90
C GLN A 241 7.36 21.85 27.07
N ARG A 242 6.89 22.14 28.28
CA ARG A 242 7.70 22.15 29.50
C ARG A 242 8.21 20.75 29.86
N VAL A 243 7.38 19.70 29.73
CA VAL A 243 7.81 18.30 29.91
C VAL A 243 8.83 17.88 28.85
N ALA A 244 8.64 18.29 27.59
CA ALA A 244 9.60 18.03 26.53
C ALA A 244 10.94 18.72 26.77
N ASP A 245 10.94 19.97 27.24
CA ASP A 245 12.15 20.72 27.56
C ASP A 245 12.87 20.14 28.78
N ALA A 246 12.14 19.70 29.81
CA ALA A 246 12.73 18.98 30.94
C ALA A 246 13.44 17.69 30.49
N ASN A 247 12.88 16.92 29.55
CA ASN A 247 13.52 15.71 29.02
C ASN A 247 14.79 15.96 28.20
N LYS A 248 15.05 17.21 27.76
CA LYS A 248 16.31 17.60 27.11
C LYS A 248 17.43 17.88 28.12
N THR A 249 17.11 18.05 29.40
CA THR A 249 18.12 18.29 30.43
C THR A 249 19.01 17.05 30.59
N PRO A 250 20.35 17.19 30.63
CA PRO A 250 21.24 16.06 30.78
C PRO A 250 20.87 15.17 31.97
N ILE A 251 20.68 13.87 31.73
CA ILE A 251 20.25 12.91 32.74
C ILE A 251 21.25 12.81 33.90
N THR A 252 22.53 13.08 33.65
CA THR A 252 23.58 13.18 34.68
C THR A 252 23.32 14.35 35.63
N THR A 253 22.89 15.51 35.12
CA THR A 253 22.49 16.66 35.94
C THR A 253 21.30 16.32 36.83
N VAL A 254 20.30 15.61 36.29
CA VAL A 254 19.13 15.17 37.05
C VAL A 254 19.52 14.14 38.12
N LEU A 255 20.37 13.17 37.78
CA LEU A 255 20.91 12.21 38.75
C LEU A 255 21.64 12.90 39.91
N THR A 256 22.51 13.87 39.62
CA THR A 256 23.20 14.65 40.66
C THR A 256 22.21 15.38 41.56
N ARG A 257 21.16 16.01 40.99
CA ARG A 257 20.12 16.70 41.80
C ARG A 257 19.31 15.75 42.67
N LEU A 258 19.11 14.52 42.22
CA LEU A 258 18.49 13.45 43.00
C LEU A 258 19.47 12.79 43.99
N GLY A 259 20.65 13.37 44.23
CA GLY A 259 21.62 12.88 45.21
C GLY A 259 22.45 11.68 44.75
N ALA A 260 22.31 11.23 43.50
CA ALA A 260 23.10 10.14 42.95
C ALA A 260 24.55 10.57 42.71
N LYS A 261 25.49 9.64 42.94
CA LYS A 261 26.93 9.84 42.75
C LYS A 261 27.44 8.88 41.68
N ALA A 262 28.39 9.36 40.88
CA ALA A 262 29.11 8.52 39.93
C ALA A 262 30.35 7.91 40.59
N ASP A 263 30.68 6.67 40.22
CA ASP A 263 31.96 6.06 40.53
C ASP A 263 33.04 6.43 39.51
N ALA A 264 34.27 5.96 39.75
CA ALA A 264 35.41 6.19 38.88
C ALA A 264 35.24 5.59 37.45
N THR A 265 34.28 4.67 37.27
CA THR A 265 33.99 4.02 35.98
C THR A 265 32.83 4.67 35.22
N GLY A 266 32.21 5.71 35.80
CA GLY A 266 31.05 6.39 35.22
C GLY A 266 29.71 5.68 35.45
N ARG A 267 29.65 4.67 36.33
CA ARG A 267 28.38 4.11 36.81
C ARG A 267 27.85 4.94 37.97
N TRP A 268 26.53 5.01 38.08
CA TRP A 268 25.87 5.84 39.07
C TRP A 268 25.18 4.99 40.14
N ASN A 269 25.14 5.49 41.36
CA ASN A 269 24.22 4.97 42.36
C ASN A 269 22.77 5.31 41.98
N CYS A 270 21.86 4.39 42.25
CA CYS A 270 20.44 4.56 42.11
C CYS A 270 19.90 5.49 43.20
N PRO A 271 19.14 6.54 42.85
CA PRO A 271 18.49 7.42 43.82
C PRO A 271 17.28 6.78 44.54
N ARG A 272 17.05 5.47 44.35
CA ARG A 272 15.96 4.69 44.98
C ARG A 272 16.56 3.60 45.88
N PRO A 273 17.21 3.95 47.01
CA PRO A 273 17.94 2.98 47.83
C PRO A 273 17.03 1.86 48.38
N ASP A 274 15.76 2.15 48.66
CA ASP A 274 14.81 1.18 49.22
C ASP A 274 14.47 0.02 48.28
N ARG A 275 14.74 0.18 46.97
CA ARG A 275 14.53 -0.87 45.97
C ARG A 275 15.75 -1.79 45.80
N HIS A 276 16.76 -1.65 46.67
CA HIS A 276 18.03 -2.36 46.61
C HIS A 276 18.34 -3.05 47.93
N SER A 277 18.86 -4.29 47.88
CA SER A 277 19.14 -5.10 49.07
C SER A 277 20.18 -4.51 50.04
N ASN A 278 21.10 -3.65 49.56
CA ASN A 278 22.13 -2.99 50.37
C ASN A 278 22.03 -1.45 50.28
N ARG A 279 20.83 -0.87 50.21
CA ARG A 279 20.60 0.59 50.04
C ARG A 279 21.41 1.22 48.90
N ASP A 280 21.71 0.41 47.88
CA ASP A 280 22.53 0.76 46.72
C ASP A 280 23.94 1.32 47.07
N GLU A 281 24.66 0.69 48.01
CA GLU A 281 26.08 0.99 48.26
C GLU A 281 26.96 0.80 47.01
N ASN A 282 26.59 -0.13 46.12
CA ASN A 282 27.29 -0.40 44.87
C ASN A 282 26.57 0.26 43.67
N PRO A 283 27.29 1.01 42.80
CA PRO A 283 26.71 1.64 41.61
C PRO A 283 26.01 0.65 40.67
N SER A 284 24.74 0.91 40.38
CA SER A 284 23.84 0.00 39.65
C SER A 284 23.13 0.63 38.45
N MET A 285 23.29 1.95 38.25
CA MET A 285 22.73 2.70 37.14
C MET A 285 23.76 2.97 36.04
N LYS A 286 23.29 2.87 34.80
CA LYS A 286 24.05 3.22 33.60
C LYS A 286 23.37 4.38 32.87
N VAL A 287 24.12 5.45 32.62
CA VAL A 287 23.75 6.52 31.69
C VAL A 287 24.06 6.10 30.26
N LEU A 288 23.15 6.40 29.34
CA LEU A 288 23.21 6.03 27.93
C LEU A 288 23.37 7.27 27.05
N ALA A 289 23.84 7.06 25.82
CA ALA A 289 24.17 8.14 24.89
C ALA A 289 22.96 8.99 24.45
N ASP A 290 21.74 8.48 24.61
CA ASP A 290 20.49 9.11 24.18
C ASP A 290 19.76 9.85 25.32
N ASN A 291 20.52 10.36 26.29
CA ASN A 291 20.01 11.08 27.48
C ASN A 291 19.04 10.26 28.35
N ARG A 292 19.17 8.93 28.33
CA ARG A 292 18.40 8.02 29.17
C ARG A 292 19.29 7.31 30.18
N THR A 293 18.66 6.75 31.21
CA THR A 293 19.34 5.93 32.20
C THR A 293 18.57 4.64 32.46
N ARG A 294 19.27 3.66 33.04
CA ARG A 294 18.65 2.42 33.48
C ARG A 294 19.38 1.89 34.72
N CYS A 295 18.63 1.65 35.79
CA CYS A 295 19.07 0.84 36.90
C CYS A 295 18.90 -0.64 36.57
N GLN A 296 19.94 -1.45 36.78
CA GLN A 296 19.88 -2.90 36.52
C GLN A 296 18.91 -3.66 37.44
N ARG A 297 18.55 -3.08 38.58
CA ARG A 297 17.64 -3.70 39.58
C ARG A 297 16.21 -3.15 39.50
N CYS A 298 16.07 -1.82 39.34
CA CYS A 298 14.75 -1.18 39.38
C CYS A 298 14.02 -1.17 38.04
N ASP A 299 14.75 -1.05 36.91
CA ASP A 299 14.13 -0.66 35.65
C ASP A 299 14.19 -1.80 34.61
N ALA A 300 13.01 -2.22 34.14
CA ALA A 300 12.88 -3.15 33.02
C ALA A 300 13.34 -2.51 31.70
N GLU A 301 13.13 -1.21 31.53
CA GLU A 301 13.46 -0.44 30.33
C GLU A 301 14.31 0.81 30.62
N LYS A 302 14.72 1.51 29.57
CA LYS A 302 15.51 2.74 29.67
C LYS A 302 14.57 3.92 29.87
N ILE A 303 14.78 4.70 30.93
CA ILE A 303 13.90 5.82 31.30
C ILE A 303 14.59 7.17 31.07
N GLY A 304 13.78 8.18 30.75
CA GLY A 304 14.23 9.56 30.57
C GLY A 304 14.19 10.39 31.86
N PRO A 305 14.66 11.65 31.82
CA PRO A 305 14.77 12.53 33.00
C PRO A 305 13.48 12.71 33.79
N VAL A 306 12.37 13.04 33.12
CA VAL A 306 11.08 13.29 33.78
C VAL A 306 10.57 12.02 34.47
N ARG A 307 10.63 10.87 33.77
CA ARG A 307 10.17 9.59 34.34
C ARG A 307 10.99 9.19 35.57
N LEU A 308 12.30 9.41 35.55
CA LEU A 308 13.16 9.14 36.71
C LEU A 308 12.73 9.98 37.93
N VAL A 309 12.48 11.28 37.75
CA VAL A 309 12.06 12.16 38.85
C VAL A 309 10.70 11.76 39.40
N ILE A 310 9.73 11.42 38.54
CA ILE A 310 8.43 10.87 38.95
C ILE A 310 8.63 9.62 39.82
N ASP A 311 9.45 8.67 39.35
CA ASP A 311 9.64 7.39 40.05
C ASP A 311 10.41 7.53 41.38
N VAL A 312 11.20 8.59 41.55
CA VAL A 312 12.00 8.85 42.76
C VAL A 312 11.22 9.69 43.78
N LEU A 313 10.53 10.72 43.33
CA LEU A 313 9.87 11.70 44.21
C LEU A 313 8.35 11.53 44.30
N GLY A 314 7.75 10.64 43.51
CA GLY A 314 6.30 10.41 43.50
C GLY A 314 5.48 11.57 42.92
N LEU A 315 6.12 12.44 42.12
CA LEU A 315 5.52 13.66 41.58
C LEU A 315 4.71 13.41 40.30
N THR A 316 3.84 14.35 39.97
CA THR A 316 3.22 14.42 38.64
C THR A 316 4.24 14.84 37.56
N PRO A 317 3.97 14.61 36.26
CA PRO A 317 4.88 15.03 35.19
C PRO A 317 5.23 16.52 35.20
N ASP A 318 4.29 17.40 35.52
CA ASP A 318 4.49 18.85 35.53
C ASP A 318 5.34 19.31 36.72
N GLU A 319 5.14 18.71 37.89
CA GLU A 319 5.95 18.94 39.08
C GLU A 319 7.38 18.42 38.87
N ALA A 320 7.52 17.23 38.25
CA ALA A 320 8.82 16.69 37.87
C ALA A 320 9.55 17.58 36.86
N ALA A 321 8.84 18.09 35.84
CA ALA A 321 9.40 19.04 34.88
C ALA A 321 9.85 20.34 35.58
N THR A 322 9.06 20.83 36.53
CA THR A 322 9.41 22.02 37.33
C THR A 322 10.64 21.78 38.21
N PHE A 323 10.76 20.61 38.84
CA PHE A 323 11.98 20.22 39.57
C PHE A 323 13.21 20.20 38.65
N ILE A 324 13.07 19.67 37.43
CA ILE A 324 14.19 19.57 36.47
C ILE A 324 14.56 20.94 35.88
N LEU A 325 13.60 21.82 35.63
CA LEU A 325 13.89 23.09 34.96
C LEU A 325 14.26 24.21 35.94
N ASP A 326 13.59 24.26 37.09
CA ASP A 326 13.61 25.45 37.95
C ASP A 326 14.39 25.21 39.26
N SER A 327 14.54 23.96 39.71
CA SER A 327 15.26 23.69 40.95
C SER A 327 16.78 23.62 40.75
N LYS A 328 17.52 24.38 41.55
CA LYS A 328 18.97 24.25 41.73
C LYS A 328 19.35 23.39 42.94
N GLN A 329 18.36 22.83 43.65
CA GLN A 329 18.59 22.09 44.88
C GLN A 329 19.05 20.67 44.55
N THR A 330 20.04 20.21 45.31
CA THR A 330 20.44 18.81 45.35
C THR A 330 19.81 18.19 46.58
N LEU A 331 19.05 17.11 46.39
CA LEU A 331 18.46 16.34 47.49
C LEU A 331 19.47 15.35 48.04
N ASP A 332 19.48 15.18 49.36
CA ASP A 332 20.10 14.03 50.00
C ASP A 332 19.03 12.95 50.20
N THR A 333 18.84 12.09 49.19
CA THR A 333 17.85 11.02 49.23
C THR A 333 18.29 9.82 50.07
N ARG A 334 19.36 9.95 50.88
CA ARG A 334 19.94 8.90 51.72
C ARG A 334 19.78 9.14 53.23
N GLY A 335 19.06 10.20 53.63
CA GLY A 335 18.74 10.51 55.03
C GLY A 335 17.32 10.09 55.42
N ASP A 336 17.20 8.84 55.87
CA ASP A 336 16.36 8.26 56.95
C ASP A 336 16.34 6.71 56.80
#